data_AF-A0A7S2BS98-F1
#
_entry.id   AF-A0A7S2BS98-F1
#
_cell.length_a   1.000
_cell.length_b   1.000
_cell.length_c   1.000
_cell.angle_alpha   90.00
_cell.angle_beta   90.00
_cell.angle_gamma   90.00
#
_symmetry.space_group_name_H-M   'P 1'
#
loop_
_entity.id
_entity.type
_entity.pdbx_description
1 polymer ?
#
loop_
_entity_poly.entity_id
_entity_poly.type
_entity_poly.pdbx_seq_one_letter_code
_entity_poly.pdbx_strand_id
1 'polypeptide(L)'
;GMHSLLTPLGAEWAGIIGLVCALLLVATQASFAAELADQSANTYFDAYADAVASPLPPKSLLLINYDQQWTSIRYQQVCEGKYPGVTILNLSLMTYKWWEHKRALYKNVKFPGTHYVPENSVAWRDGGFTFREFMDSNTKRFPGGIYIGGKLNYPNEKWGEAYETVPFGIVARIEPIQPMPDMPKPTDRTPPEELAKMQEEAQKIMAGRKAKDMQSFSKWAEDSAVAWQTILEVMPEAPPLEKYDMKTWEWTVGREFYDHAAERGAYLLEKGIELFNTPETAPAKMQAAVEAATWFEVCEAQDPDYATHNLKNLGLAMVHIVKTQGQAPPNGPHTSTLLEWAANHTREQGRDPVKGPAAVSQWKDYAAERFKSAWGDFLAKPNAKADPSYESIKGIYESVMQSVKAGGAAQGQGGAGGAG
;
A
#
# COMPACT_ATOMS: atom_id res chain seq x y z
N GLY A 1 -27.84 -72.64 -46.25
CA GLY A 1 -28.17 -71.21 -46.27
C GLY A 1 -28.31 -70.73 -44.85
N MET A 2 -27.41 -69.84 -44.40
CA MET A 2 -27.53 -68.96 -43.22
C MET A 2 -26.22 -68.15 -43.07
N HIS A 3 -25.79 -67.44 -44.12
CA HIS A 3 -24.57 -66.62 -44.07
C HIS A 3 -24.74 -65.23 -44.71
N SER A 4 -25.96 -64.68 -44.73
CA SER A 4 -26.22 -63.38 -45.39
C SER A 4 -27.30 -62.55 -44.68
N LEU A 5 -27.19 -62.37 -43.37
CA LEU A 5 -28.09 -61.47 -42.61
C LEU A 5 -27.36 -60.53 -41.65
N LEU A 6 -26.07 -60.28 -41.88
CA LEU A 6 -25.34 -59.25 -41.15
C LEU A 6 -24.76 -58.25 -42.14
N THR A 7 -25.04 -56.97 -41.89
CA THR A 7 -24.68 -55.73 -42.63
C THR A 7 -25.72 -55.32 -43.68
N PRO A 8 -26.49 -54.22 -43.46
CA PRO A 8 -25.98 -52.83 -43.53
C PRO A 8 -26.37 -51.90 -42.36
N LEU A 9 -27.26 -52.33 -41.46
CA LEU A 9 -27.75 -51.49 -40.35
C LEU A 9 -26.61 -50.94 -39.46
N GLY A 10 -25.58 -51.75 -39.17
CA GLY A 10 -24.50 -51.33 -38.27
C GLY A 10 -23.63 -50.15 -38.75
N ALA A 11 -23.48 -49.95 -40.07
CA ALA A 11 -22.65 -48.87 -40.60
C ALA A 11 -23.38 -47.52 -40.59
N GLU A 12 -24.69 -47.52 -40.89
CA GLU A 12 -25.52 -46.31 -40.81
C GLU A 12 -25.70 -45.86 -39.35
N TRP A 13 -25.93 -46.80 -38.42
CA TRP A 13 -25.98 -46.50 -37.00
C TRP A 13 -24.65 -45.97 -36.46
N ALA A 14 -23.51 -46.50 -36.91
CA ALA A 14 -22.19 -45.98 -36.52
C ALA A 14 -21.97 -44.53 -36.99
N GLY A 15 -22.44 -44.18 -38.20
CA GLY A 15 -22.39 -42.81 -38.70
C GLY A 15 -23.26 -41.84 -37.89
N ILE A 16 -24.48 -42.24 -37.55
CA ILE A 16 -25.40 -41.45 -36.72
C ILE A 16 -24.84 -41.26 -35.31
N ILE A 17 -24.34 -42.34 -34.69
CA ILE A 17 -23.72 -42.29 -33.36
C ILE A 17 -22.49 -41.37 -33.39
N GLY A 18 -21.63 -41.49 -34.40
CA GLY A 18 -20.46 -40.63 -34.58
C GLY A 18 -20.84 -39.15 -34.70
N LEU A 19 -21.86 -38.83 -35.49
CA LEU A 19 -22.36 -37.46 -35.64
C LEU A 19 -22.94 -36.92 -34.32
N VAL A 20 -23.75 -37.70 -33.61
CA VAL A 20 -24.33 -37.31 -32.31
C VAL A 20 -23.22 -37.08 -31.28
N CYS A 21 -22.22 -37.97 -31.21
CA CYS A 21 -21.08 -37.80 -30.31
C CYS A 21 -20.26 -36.54 -30.67
N ALA A 22 -20.06 -36.24 -31.96
CA ALA A 22 -19.36 -35.03 -32.38
C ALA A 22 -20.14 -33.76 -32.02
N LEU A 23 -21.45 -33.74 -32.27
CA LEU A 23 -22.31 -32.62 -31.89
C LEU A 23 -22.38 -32.42 -30.37
N LEU A 24 -22.46 -33.51 -29.60
CA LEU A 24 -22.40 -33.47 -28.15
C LEU A 24 -21.06 -32.92 -27.67
N LEU A 25 -19.93 -33.38 -28.23
CA LEU A 25 -18.61 -32.88 -27.87
C LEU A 25 -18.48 -31.38 -28.15
N VAL A 26 -18.93 -30.90 -29.31
CA VAL A 26 -18.92 -29.47 -29.67
C VAL A 26 -19.83 -28.67 -28.75
N ALA A 27 -21.04 -29.15 -28.47
CA ALA A 27 -21.98 -28.48 -27.57
C ALA A 27 -21.43 -28.42 -26.14
N THR A 28 -20.81 -29.49 -25.65
CA THR A 28 -20.16 -29.53 -24.33
C THR A 28 -18.96 -28.57 -24.30
N GLN A 29 -18.09 -28.59 -25.31
CA GLN A 29 -16.97 -27.65 -25.40
C GLN A 29 -17.45 -26.19 -25.47
N ALA A 30 -18.50 -25.91 -26.24
CA ALA A 30 -19.08 -24.58 -26.35
C ALA A 30 -19.72 -24.13 -25.03
N SER A 31 -20.39 -25.03 -24.29
CA SER A 31 -20.97 -24.71 -22.98
C SER A 31 -19.89 -24.41 -21.94
N PHE A 32 -18.86 -25.24 -21.83
CA PHE A 32 -17.72 -24.98 -20.94
C PHE A 32 -16.97 -23.72 -21.35
N ALA A 33 -16.71 -23.54 -22.64
CA ALA A 33 -16.02 -22.34 -23.13
C ALA A 33 -16.87 -21.08 -22.93
N ALA A 34 -18.20 -21.14 -23.07
CA ALA A 34 -19.08 -20.02 -22.83
C ALA A 34 -19.06 -19.59 -21.37
N GLU A 35 -19.05 -20.53 -20.43
CA GLU A 35 -18.94 -20.23 -19.00
C GLU A 35 -17.56 -19.65 -18.65
N LEU A 36 -16.47 -20.19 -19.20
CA LEU A 36 -15.13 -19.63 -19.02
C LEU A 36 -14.94 -18.26 -19.70
N ALA A 37 -15.59 -18.04 -20.83
CA ALA A 37 -15.51 -16.79 -21.59
C ALA A 37 -16.52 -15.74 -21.13
N ASP A 38 -17.44 -16.08 -20.21
CA ASP A 38 -18.37 -15.13 -19.64
C ASP A 38 -17.64 -14.19 -18.68
N GLN A 39 -17.24 -13.04 -19.24
CA GLN A 39 -16.60 -11.94 -18.52
C GLN A 39 -17.61 -10.81 -18.23
N SER A 40 -18.93 -11.07 -18.35
CA SER A 40 -19.96 -10.04 -18.17
C SER A 40 -19.99 -9.42 -16.78
N ALA A 41 -19.49 -10.14 -15.77
CA ALA A 41 -19.33 -9.67 -14.40
C ALA A 41 -17.90 -9.23 -14.05
N ASN A 42 -16.94 -9.29 -15.00
CA ASN A 42 -15.56 -8.89 -14.73
C ASN A 42 -15.44 -7.35 -14.81
N THR A 43 -15.53 -6.72 -13.65
CA THR A 43 -15.41 -5.26 -13.50
C THR A 43 -14.03 -4.82 -13.02
N TYR A 44 -13.07 -5.74 -12.86
CA TYR A 44 -11.77 -5.41 -12.26
C TYR A 44 -10.97 -4.41 -13.09
N PHE A 45 -11.10 -4.44 -14.42
CA PHE A 45 -10.47 -3.45 -15.29
C PHE A 45 -10.97 -2.03 -14.98
N ASP A 46 -12.28 -1.88 -14.84
CA ASP A 46 -12.91 -0.58 -14.58
C ASP A 46 -12.72 -0.11 -13.14
N ALA A 47 -12.97 -1.00 -12.18
CA ALA A 47 -12.81 -0.74 -10.76
C ALA A 47 -11.37 -0.35 -10.42
N TYR A 48 -10.39 -0.98 -11.08
CA TYR A 48 -8.99 -0.65 -10.88
C TYR A 48 -8.62 0.73 -11.47
N ALA A 49 -9.10 1.06 -12.67
CA ALA A 49 -8.88 2.40 -13.22
C ALA A 49 -9.54 3.50 -12.36
N ASP A 50 -10.75 3.23 -11.87
CA ASP A 50 -11.44 4.06 -10.89
C ASP A 50 -10.64 4.17 -9.59
N ALA A 51 -10.12 3.07 -9.05
CA ALA A 51 -9.28 3.06 -7.85
C ALA A 51 -7.99 3.88 -8.01
N VAL A 52 -7.37 3.91 -9.21
CA VAL A 52 -6.14 4.70 -9.40
C VAL A 52 -6.47 6.18 -9.54
N ALA A 53 -7.46 6.53 -10.36
CA ALA A 53 -7.64 7.90 -10.83
C ALA A 53 -8.69 8.71 -10.07
N SER A 54 -9.77 8.08 -9.59
CA SER A 54 -10.84 8.78 -8.86
C SER A 54 -10.40 9.41 -7.53
N PRO A 55 -9.42 8.86 -6.78
CA PRO A 55 -8.95 9.49 -5.53
C PRO A 55 -8.14 10.77 -5.76
N LEU A 56 -7.70 11.03 -7.00
CA LEU A 56 -6.79 12.13 -7.29
C LEU A 56 -7.57 13.46 -7.36
N PRO A 57 -7.11 14.50 -6.65
CA PRO A 57 -7.74 15.81 -6.72
C PRO A 57 -7.75 16.37 -8.16
N PRO A 58 -8.69 17.26 -8.51
CA PRO A 58 -8.65 17.97 -9.78
C PRO A 58 -7.34 18.75 -9.96
N LYS A 59 -6.90 18.89 -11.23
CA LYS A 59 -5.62 19.52 -11.61
C LYS A 59 -4.41 18.78 -11.04
N SER A 60 -4.50 17.45 -10.97
CA SER A 60 -3.38 16.56 -10.65
C SER A 60 -2.65 16.10 -11.92
N LEU A 61 -1.38 15.77 -11.76
CA LEU A 61 -0.58 15.07 -12.76
C LEU A 61 -0.28 13.65 -12.28
N LEU A 62 -0.73 12.64 -13.01
CA LEU A 62 -0.42 11.24 -12.74
C LEU A 62 0.62 10.74 -13.76
N LEU A 63 1.77 10.30 -13.27
CA LEU A 63 2.85 9.70 -14.03
C LEU A 63 2.78 8.18 -13.87
N ILE A 64 2.65 7.43 -14.95
CA ILE A 64 2.47 5.98 -14.87
C ILE A 64 3.63 5.29 -15.55
N ASN A 65 4.31 4.40 -14.84
CA ASN A 65 5.37 3.56 -15.37
C ASN A 65 5.00 2.07 -15.44
N TYR A 66 3.71 1.75 -15.35
CA TYR A 66 3.17 0.40 -15.41
C TYR A 66 2.11 0.27 -16.51
N ASP A 67 2.23 -0.77 -17.34
CA ASP A 67 1.40 -0.91 -18.55
C ASP A 67 -0.07 -1.15 -18.23
N GLN A 68 -0.35 -1.91 -17.15
CA GLN A 68 -1.72 -2.20 -16.73
C GLN A 68 -2.44 -0.93 -16.24
N GLN A 69 -1.85 -0.20 -15.27
CA GLN A 69 -2.37 1.10 -14.81
C GLN A 69 -2.56 2.08 -15.98
N TRP A 70 -1.58 2.14 -16.90
CA TRP A 70 -1.66 3.06 -18.03
C TRP A 70 -2.83 2.70 -18.94
N THR A 71 -2.95 1.42 -19.32
CA THR A 71 -3.95 0.97 -20.28
C THR A 71 -5.36 1.16 -19.77
N SER A 72 -5.63 0.79 -18.50
CA SER A 72 -6.97 0.87 -17.92
C SER A 72 -7.47 2.31 -17.80
N ILE A 73 -6.66 3.18 -17.20
CA ILE A 73 -7.05 4.57 -16.98
C ILE A 73 -7.06 5.34 -18.30
N ARG A 74 -6.13 5.05 -19.22
CA ARG A 74 -6.10 5.73 -20.53
C ARG A 74 -7.33 5.38 -21.36
N TYR A 75 -7.78 4.12 -21.32
CA TYR A 75 -9.02 3.71 -21.96
C TYR A 75 -10.20 4.51 -21.41
N GLN A 76 -10.39 4.53 -20.09
CA GLN A 76 -11.48 5.28 -19.48
C GLN A 76 -11.41 6.80 -19.75
N GLN A 77 -10.21 7.37 -19.78
CA GLN A 77 -10.07 8.80 -20.09
C GLN A 77 -10.40 9.13 -21.55
N VAL A 78 -9.96 8.32 -22.51
CA VAL A 78 -10.10 8.62 -23.96
C VAL A 78 -11.43 8.14 -24.51
N CYS A 79 -11.85 6.93 -24.14
CA CYS A 79 -13.04 6.27 -24.68
C CYS A 79 -14.29 6.62 -23.87
N GLU A 80 -14.18 6.78 -22.55
CA GLU A 80 -15.34 6.99 -21.66
C GLU A 80 -15.44 8.42 -21.12
N GLY A 81 -14.41 9.25 -21.35
CA GLY A 81 -14.40 10.64 -20.88
C GLY A 81 -14.28 10.80 -19.37
N LYS A 82 -13.79 9.78 -18.65
CA LYS A 82 -13.55 9.85 -17.21
C LYS A 82 -12.31 10.70 -16.86
N TYR A 83 -12.30 11.23 -15.63
CA TYR A 83 -11.21 12.03 -15.03
C TYR A 83 -10.68 13.21 -15.88
N PRO A 84 -11.56 14.09 -16.41
CA PRO A 84 -11.10 15.24 -17.21
C PRO A 84 -10.23 16.22 -16.41
N GLY A 85 -10.27 16.16 -15.08
CA GLY A 85 -9.46 16.98 -14.18
C GLY A 85 -8.04 16.45 -13.94
N VAL A 86 -7.71 15.23 -14.37
CA VAL A 86 -6.41 14.60 -14.11
C VAL A 86 -5.62 14.49 -15.42
N THR A 87 -4.40 15.03 -15.43
CA THR A 87 -3.49 14.85 -16.57
C THR A 87 -2.70 13.56 -16.37
N ILE A 88 -2.75 12.64 -17.33
CA ILE A 88 -2.10 11.34 -17.21
C ILE A 88 -0.98 11.21 -18.26
N LEU A 89 0.23 10.88 -17.83
CA LEU A 89 1.40 10.69 -18.68
C LEU A 89 1.98 9.29 -18.51
N ASN A 90 2.37 8.68 -19.63
CA ASN A 90 3.14 7.45 -19.61
C ASN A 90 4.62 7.80 -19.44
N LEU A 91 5.15 7.52 -18.24
CA LEU A 91 6.53 7.84 -17.86
C LEU A 91 7.54 7.03 -18.70
N SER A 92 7.25 5.76 -18.97
CA SER A 92 8.08 4.91 -19.83
C SER A 92 8.21 5.48 -21.25
N LEU A 93 7.09 5.92 -21.84
CA LEU A 93 7.11 6.47 -23.20
C LEU A 93 7.83 7.82 -23.28
N MET A 94 7.85 8.60 -22.20
CA MET A 94 8.60 9.85 -22.12
C MET A 94 10.11 9.66 -22.31
N THR A 95 10.64 8.44 -22.16
CA THR A 95 12.07 8.14 -22.37
C THR A 95 12.49 8.08 -23.83
N TYR A 96 11.55 8.02 -24.77
CA TYR A 96 11.86 7.97 -26.19
C TYR A 96 11.84 9.36 -26.83
N LYS A 97 12.85 9.69 -27.64
CA LYS A 97 12.95 11.00 -28.32
C LYS A 97 11.71 11.34 -29.17
N TRP A 98 11.09 10.37 -29.82
CA TRP A 98 9.88 10.60 -30.63
C TRP A 98 8.68 11.07 -29.80
N TRP A 99 8.69 10.87 -28.47
CA TRP A 99 7.63 11.34 -27.58
C TRP A 99 7.50 12.87 -27.60
N GLU A 100 8.55 13.59 -28.02
CA GLU A 100 8.51 15.03 -28.24
C GLU A 100 7.29 15.48 -29.06
N HIS A 101 6.92 14.72 -30.08
CA HIS A 101 5.78 15.03 -30.95
C HIS A 101 4.41 14.82 -30.28
N LYS A 102 4.35 14.12 -29.13
CA LYS A 102 3.11 13.88 -28.38
C LYS A 102 2.81 14.96 -27.35
N ARG A 103 3.77 15.83 -27.04
CA ARG A 103 3.65 16.87 -25.99
C ARG A 103 2.56 17.89 -26.24
N ALA A 104 2.24 18.15 -27.50
CA ALA A 104 1.14 19.04 -27.88
C ALA A 104 -0.22 18.61 -27.30
N LEU A 105 -0.36 17.33 -26.92
CA LEU A 105 -1.54 16.79 -26.24
C LEU A 105 -1.63 17.25 -24.77
N TYR A 106 -0.52 17.72 -24.17
CA TYR A 106 -0.39 17.99 -22.74
C TYR A 106 -0.09 19.47 -22.48
N LYS A 107 -1.04 20.34 -22.84
CA LYS A 107 -0.88 21.81 -22.80
C LYS A 107 -0.51 22.38 -21.43
N ASN A 108 -0.88 21.70 -20.35
CA ASN A 108 -0.63 22.15 -18.98
C ASN A 108 0.71 21.66 -18.40
N VAL A 109 1.39 20.74 -19.09
CA VAL A 109 2.69 20.18 -18.68
C VAL A 109 3.82 20.93 -19.37
N LYS A 110 4.82 21.35 -18.60
CA LYS A 110 6.05 21.93 -19.13
C LYS A 110 7.14 20.86 -19.24
N PHE A 111 7.60 20.59 -20.46
CA PHE A 111 8.72 19.68 -20.71
C PHE A 111 10.03 20.47 -20.82
N PRO A 112 11.05 20.20 -19.98
CA PRO A 112 12.30 20.99 -19.95
C PRO A 112 13.27 20.71 -21.12
N GLY A 113 13.26 19.50 -21.65
CA GLY A 113 14.11 19.04 -22.76
C GLY A 113 13.31 18.19 -23.74
N THR A 114 13.90 17.33 -24.57
CA THR A 114 13.27 16.55 -25.65
C THR A 114 12.71 15.17 -25.23
N HIS A 115 13.30 14.53 -24.22
CA HIS A 115 12.82 13.27 -23.63
C HIS A 115 13.47 13.03 -22.26
N TYR A 116 12.86 12.17 -21.46
CA TYR A 116 13.30 11.82 -20.11
C TYR A 116 14.50 10.87 -20.16
N VAL A 117 15.63 11.30 -19.60
CA VAL A 117 16.92 10.61 -19.67
C VAL A 117 17.69 10.70 -18.36
N PRO A 118 18.64 9.78 -18.09
CA PRO A 118 19.47 9.86 -16.91
C PRO A 118 20.34 11.12 -16.92
N GLU A 119 20.54 11.70 -15.75
CA GLU A 119 21.47 12.80 -15.53
C GLU A 119 22.89 12.47 -16.06
N ASN A 120 23.59 13.46 -16.61
CA ASN A 120 24.95 13.35 -17.16
C ASN A 120 25.14 12.39 -18.37
N SER A 121 24.06 11.77 -18.87
CA SER A 121 24.10 10.97 -20.11
C SER A 121 24.39 11.83 -21.34
N VAL A 122 24.79 11.20 -22.46
CA VAL A 122 24.96 11.90 -23.74
C VAL A 122 23.63 12.52 -24.19
N ALA A 123 22.54 11.77 -24.05
CA ALA A 123 21.20 12.25 -24.43
C ALA A 123 20.74 13.46 -23.58
N TRP A 124 21.15 13.55 -22.31
CA TRP A 124 20.88 14.74 -21.49
C TRP A 124 21.62 15.98 -22.03
N ARG A 125 22.91 15.84 -22.39
CA ARG A 125 23.69 16.92 -23.01
C ARG A 125 23.16 17.33 -24.38
N ASP A 126 22.53 16.41 -25.09
CA ASP A 126 21.86 16.65 -26.38
C ASP A 126 20.43 17.20 -26.22
N GLY A 127 20.09 17.73 -25.04
CA GLY A 127 18.83 18.42 -24.77
C GLY A 127 17.71 17.53 -24.24
N GLY A 128 18.01 16.33 -23.73
CA GLY A 128 17.10 15.57 -22.87
C GLY A 128 16.92 16.24 -21.50
N PHE A 129 16.04 15.71 -20.65
CA PHE A 129 15.82 16.22 -19.30
C PHE A 129 15.75 15.09 -18.27
N THR A 130 16.13 15.39 -17.04
CA THR A 130 16.04 14.50 -15.88
C THR A 130 14.66 14.56 -15.22
N PHE A 131 14.35 13.59 -14.36
CA PHE A 131 13.09 13.62 -13.62
C PHE A 131 12.99 14.87 -12.73
N ARG A 132 14.10 15.26 -12.11
CA ARG A 132 14.16 16.47 -11.27
C ARG A 132 13.81 17.73 -12.03
N GLU A 133 14.39 17.96 -13.21
CA GLU A 133 14.09 19.13 -14.04
C GLU A 133 12.62 19.17 -14.47
N PHE A 134 12.03 17.99 -14.72
CA PHE A 134 10.61 17.86 -15.00
C PHE A 134 9.75 18.25 -13.80
N MET A 135 10.07 17.74 -12.60
CA MET A 135 9.37 18.09 -11.37
C MET A 135 9.48 19.60 -11.08
N ASP A 136 10.68 20.17 -11.10
CA ASP A 136 10.93 21.60 -10.86
C ASP A 136 10.11 22.50 -11.80
N SER A 137 9.85 22.04 -13.03
CA SER A 137 9.05 22.75 -14.02
C SER A 137 7.53 22.66 -13.81
N ASN A 138 7.05 21.68 -13.05
CA ASN A 138 5.63 21.32 -12.97
C ASN A 138 5.01 21.36 -11.57
N THR A 139 5.78 21.30 -10.48
CA THR A 139 5.25 21.24 -9.10
C THR A 139 4.24 22.35 -8.80
N LYS A 140 4.47 23.58 -9.28
CA LYS A 140 3.54 24.72 -9.09
C LYS A 140 2.37 24.76 -10.08
N ARG A 141 2.39 23.96 -11.14
CA ARG A 141 1.37 23.94 -12.20
C ARG A 141 0.21 23.01 -11.88
N PHE A 142 0.45 22.02 -11.01
CA PHE A 142 -0.52 21.01 -10.61
C PHE A 142 -0.88 21.18 -9.14
N PRO A 143 -1.81 22.10 -8.79
CA PRO A 143 -2.20 22.33 -7.39
C PRO A 143 -2.91 21.12 -6.76
N GLY A 144 -3.39 20.16 -7.58
CA GLY A 144 -3.90 18.87 -7.09
C GLY A 144 -2.80 17.89 -6.65
N GLY A 145 -1.54 18.20 -6.97
CA GLY A 145 -0.38 17.34 -6.69
C GLY A 145 0.14 16.62 -7.94
N ILE A 146 1.33 16.05 -7.79
CA ILE A 146 1.93 15.15 -8.78
C ILE A 146 2.04 13.77 -8.14
N TYR A 147 1.61 12.76 -8.87
CA TYR A 147 1.49 11.38 -8.42
C TYR A 147 2.24 10.47 -9.36
N ILE A 148 2.70 9.33 -8.84
CA ILE A 148 3.38 8.30 -9.60
C ILE A 148 2.80 6.91 -9.31
N GLY A 149 2.46 6.21 -10.38
CA GLY A 149 2.18 4.78 -10.38
C GLY A 149 3.38 4.00 -10.91
N GLY A 150 3.88 3.05 -10.12
CA GLY A 150 5.11 2.32 -10.40
C GLY A 150 6.40 3.07 -10.04
N LYS A 151 7.54 2.56 -10.52
CA LYS A 151 8.88 3.08 -10.19
C LYS A 151 9.39 4.05 -11.26
N LEU A 152 10.40 4.85 -10.95
CA LEU A 152 11.09 5.65 -11.97
C LEU A 152 11.93 4.78 -12.91
N ASN A 153 12.06 5.20 -14.17
CA ASN A 153 12.90 4.52 -15.16
C ASN A 153 14.40 4.55 -14.80
N TYR A 154 14.86 5.58 -14.09
CA TYR A 154 16.27 5.75 -13.74
C TYR A 154 16.42 5.86 -12.20
N PRO A 155 16.73 4.76 -11.49
CA PRO A 155 16.72 4.73 -10.03
C PRO A 155 17.87 5.51 -9.37
N ASN A 156 18.94 5.82 -10.11
CA ASN A 156 20.13 6.48 -9.59
C ASN A 156 20.11 8.02 -9.77
N GLU A 157 18.97 8.61 -10.12
CA GLU A 157 18.85 10.05 -10.24
C GLU A 157 18.81 10.74 -8.86
N LYS A 158 19.45 11.91 -8.76
CA LYS A 158 19.48 12.73 -7.54
C LYS A 158 18.19 13.49 -7.25
N TRP A 159 17.07 13.07 -7.82
CA TRP A 159 15.77 13.70 -7.56
C TRP A 159 15.34 13.52 -6.09
N GLY A 160 15.75 12.39 -5.47
CA GLY A 160 15.53 12.06 -4.06
C GLY A 160 16.19 13.01 -3.06
N GLU A 161 17.05 13.93 -3.51
CA GLU A 161 17.59 15.01 -2.67
C GLU A 161 16.60 16.17 -2.51
N ALA A 162 15.66 16.33 -3.45
CA ALA A 162 14.73 17.46 -3.52
C ALA A 162 13.27 17.04 -3.36
N TYR A 163 12.96 15.76 -3.59
CA TYR A 163 11.60 15.23 -3.56
C TYR A 163 11.56 13.86 -2.90
N GLU A 164 10.44 13.54 -2.29
CA GLU A 164 10.14 12.22 -1.74
C GLU A 164 8.79 11.71 -2.27
N THR A 165 8.57 10.41 -2.16
CA THR A 165 7.27 9.78 -2.44
C THR A 165 6.60 9.37 -1.15
N VAL A 166 5.34 9.76 -0.98
CA VAL A 166 4.49 9.36 0.15
C VAL A 166 3.31 8.54 -0.36
N PRO A 167 2.90 7.44 0.29
CA PRO A 167 1.79 6.60 -0.18
C PRO A 167 0.47 7.37 -0.26
N PHE A 168 -0.31 7.17 -1.32
CA PHE A 168 -1.59 7.86 -1.54
C PHE A 168 -2.55 6.98 -2.36
N GLY A 169 -3.40 6.20 -1.68
CA GLY A 169 -4.18 5.17 -2.36
C GLY A 169 -3.26 4.12 -2.98
N ILE A 170 -3.53 3.73 -4.24
CA ILE A 170 -2.72 2.79 -5.03
C ILE A 170 -1.66 3.46 -5.92
N VAL A 171 -1.29 4.70 -5.57
CA VAL A 171 -0.17 5.44 -6.17
C VAL A 171 0.63 6.13 -5.06
N ALA A 172 1.75 6.75 -5.41
CA ALA A 172 2.48 7.62 -4.48
C ALA A 172 2.32 9.09 -4.89
N ARG A 173 2.15 9.98 -3.91
CA ARG A 173 2.23 11.43 -4.10
C ARG A 173 3.69 11.86 -4.00
N ILE A 174 4.13 12.70 -4.92
CA ILE A 174 5.48 13.26 -4.91
C ILE A 174 5.46 14.62 -4.22
N GLU A 175 6.25 14.75 -3.16
CA GLU A 175 6.31 15.94 -2.31
C GLU A 175 7.73 16.54 -2.32
N PRO A 176 7.87 17.87 -2.30
CA PRO A 176 9.18 18.49 -2.11
C PRO A 176 9.71 18.25 -0.70
N ILE A 177 10.96 17.84 -0.59
CA ILE A 177 11.66 17.74 0.70
C ILE A 177 11.93 19.16 1.20
N GLN A 178 11.47 19.44 2.41
CA GLN A 178 11.75 20.73 3.05
C GLN A 178 13.24 20.81 3.42
N PRO A 179 13.98 21.85 2.97
CA PRO A 179 15.39 21.99 3.29
C PRO A 179 15.58 22.13 4.81
N MET A 180 16.74 21.70 5.30
CA MET A 180 17.13 21.95 6.70
C MET A 180 17.09 23.46 6.96
N PRO A 181 16.46 23.91 8.05
CA PRO A 181 16.55 25.30 8.48
C PRO A 181 18.00 25.72 8.70
N ASP A 182 18.31 27.00 8.50
CA ASP A 182 19.61 27.54 8.85
C ASP A 182 19.81 27.47 10.36
N MET A 183 20.78 26.68 10.78
CA MET A 183 21.10 26.47 12.19
C MET A 183 22.19 27.47 12.64
N PRO A 184 22.13 27.99 13.87
CA PRO A 184 23.24 28.73 14.47
C PRO A 184 24.52 27.88 14.45
N LYS A 185 25.61 28.40 13.87
CA LYS A 185 26.90 27.70 13.77
C LYS A 185 27.93 28.34 14.70
N PRO A 186 28.29 27.71 15.84
CA PRO A 186 29.32 28.26 16.71
C PRO A 186 30.68 28.25 16.01
N THR A 187 31.54 29.17 16.42
CA THR A 187 32.95 29.24 16.00
C THR A 187 33.85 28.89 17.17
N ASP A 188 35.14 28.64 16.92
CA ASP A 188 36.13 28.36 17.97
C ASP A 188 36.27 29.49 19.00
N ARG A 189 35.68 30.67 18.74
CA ARG A 189 35.72 31.85 19.62
C ARG A 189 34.38 32.12 20.31
N THR A 190 33.35 31.31 20.09
CA THR A 190 32.02 31.52 20.69
C THR A 190 32.08 31.30 22.21
N PRO A 191 31.81 32.33 23.04
CA PRO A 191 31.79 32.19 24.49
C PRO A 191 30.73 31.19 24.96
N PRO A 192 30.91 30.52 26.12
CA PRO A 192 29.96 29.52 26.64
C PRO A 192 28.52 30.04 26.79
N GLU A 193 28.36 31.31 27.17
CA GLU A 193 27.04 31.94 27.34
C GLU A 193 26.34 32.17 25.99
N GLU A 194 27.10 32.49 24.94
CA GLU A 194 26.59 32.62 23.58
C GLU A 194 26.28 31.23 22.99
N LEU A 195 27.10 30.22 23.28
CA LEU A 195 26.85 28.84 22.89
C LEU A 195 25.53 28.31 23.47
N ALA A 196 25.24 28.61 24.75
CA ALA A 196 23.97 28.24 25.38
C ALA A 196 22.76 28.90 24.69
N LYS A 197 22.87 30.18 24.32
CA LYS A 197 21.83 30.90 23.55
C LYS A 197 21.62 30.29 22.16
N MET A 198 22.71 29.94 21.47
CA MET A 198 22.66 29.29 20.16
C MET A 198 22.02 27.89 20.24
N GLN A 199 22.28 27.13 21.30
CA GLN A 199 21.64 25.84 21.54
C GLN A 199 20.13 25.98 21.81
N GLU A 200 19.73 26.98 22.60
CA GLU A 200 18.32 27.28 22.86
C GLU A 200 17.60 27.69 21.56
N GLU A 201 18.23 28.54 20.75
CA GLU A 201 17.70 28.94 19.44
C GLU A 201 17.58 27.76 18.48
N ALA A 202 18.62 26.91 18.39
CA ALA A 202 18.60 25.68 17.60
C ALA A 202 17.46 24.74 18.02
N GLN A 203 17.22 24.58 19.32
CA GLN A 203 16.11 23.78 19.84
C GLN A 203 14.75 24.38 19.45
N LYS A 204 14.58 25.70 19.52
CA LYS A 204 13.35 26.39 19.08
C LYS A 204 13.08 26.20 17.59
N ILE A 205 14.11 26.34 16.76
CA ILE A 205 14.02 26.12 15.30
C ILE A 205 13.58 24.69 15.00
N MET A 206 14.22 23.70 15.63
CA MET A 206 13.90 22.28 15.43
C MET A 206 12.51 21.92 15.95
N ALA A 207 12.08 22.48 17.09
CA ALA A 207 10.73 22.30 17.61
C ALA A 207 9.67 22.87 16.65
N GLY A 208 9.91 24.07 16.11
CA GLY A 208 9.04 24.67 15.09
C GLY A 208 8.94 23.84 13.82
N ARG A 209 10.07 23.27 13.35
CA ARG A 209 10.06 22.34 12.22
C ARG A 209 9.26 21.08 12.54
N LYS A 210 9.51 20.43 13.67
CA LYS A 210 8.79 19.22 14.08
C LYS A 210 7.28 19.45 14.15
N ALA A 211 6.84 20.61 14.64
CA ALA A 211 5.41 20.96 14.66
C ALA A 211 4.81 21.08 13.26
N LYS A 212 5.56 21.66 12.30
CA LYS A 212 5.16 21.72 10.88
C LYS A 212 5.13 20.33 10.24
N ASP A 213 6.09 19.47 10.57
CA ASP A 213 6.15 18.09 10.06
C ASP A 213 4.97 17.26 10.62
N MET A 214 4.64 17.42 11.90
CA MET A 214 3.44 16.84 12.52
C MET A 214 2.16 17.29 11.80
N GLN A 215 2.00 18.59 11.54
CA GLN A 215 0.85 19.11 10.81
C GLN A 215 0.76 18.55 9.39
N SER A 216 1.89 18.49 8.69
CA SER A 216 1.97 17.98 7.32
C SER A 216 1.64 16.48 7.28
N PHE A 217 2.13 15.71 8.24
CA PHE A 217 1.82 14.28 8.39
C PHE A 217 0.35 14.04 8.72
N SER A 218 -0.24 14.80 9.66
CA SER A 218 -1.66 14.70 9.97
C SER A 218 -2.53 14.99 8.75
N LYS A 219 -2.19 16.05 7.99
CA LYS A 219 -2.87 16.36 6.74
C LYS A 219 -2.74 15.23 5.71
N TRP A 220 -1.54 14.68 5.54
CA TRP A 220 -1.33 13.53 4.65
C TRP A 220 -2.16 12.33 5.09
N ALA A 221 -2.22 12.02 6.38
CA ALA A 221 -2.97 10.87 6.90
C ALA A 221 -4.47 11.01 6.59
N GLU A 222 -5.03 12.21 6.76
CA GLU A 222 -6.41 12.55 6.38
C GLU A 222 -6.63 12.42 4.87
N ASP A 223 -5.83 13.11 4.05
CA ASP A 223 -5.98 13.08 2.59
C ASP A 223 -5.84 11.64 2.05
N SER A 224 -4.91 10.86 2.60
CA SER A 224 -4.68 9.45 2.25
C SER A 224 -5.84 8.56 2.68
N ALA A 225 -6.43 8.79 3.86
CA ALA A 225 -7.60 8.04 4.31
C ALA A 225 -8.80 8.28 3.39
N VAL A 226 -9.03 9.53 2.97
CA VAL A 226 -10.07 9.86 1.98
C VAL A 226 -9.81 9.16 0.66
N ALA A 227 -8.55 9.13 0.19
CA ALA A 227 -8.21 8.43 -1.04
C ALA A 227 -8.52 6.94 -0.98
N TRP A 228 -8.18 6.28 0.13
CA TRP A 228 -8.52 4.87 0.36
C TRP A 228 -10.01 4.65 0.51
N GLN A 229 -10.75 5.56 1.14
CA GLN A 229 -12.21 5.47 1.18
C GLN A 229 -12.79 5.48 -0.24
N THR A 230 -12.35 6.39 -1.11
CA THR A 230 -12.79 6.42 -2.50
C THR A 230 -12.44 5.13 -3.25
N ILE A 231 -11.25 4.56 -3.01
CA ILE A 231 -10.86 3.26 -3.57
C ILE A 231 -11.82 2.15 -3.13
N LEU A 232 -12.12 2.07 -1.83
CA LEU A 232 -12.99 1.04 -1.28
C LEU A 232 -14.46 1.20 -1.72
N GLU A 233 -14.88 2.40 -2.11
CA GLU A 233 -16.21 2.64 -2.69
C GLU A 233 -16.33 2.10 -4.13
N VAL A 234 -15.26 2.18 -4.93
CA VAL A 234 -15.25 1.72 -6.33
C VAL A 234 -14.73 0.29 -6.51
N MET A 235 -13.92 -0.17 -5.57
CA MET A 235 -13.36 -1.52 -5.51
C MET A 235 -13.54 -2.07 -4.09
N PRO A 236 -14.78 -2.45 -3.71
CA PRO A 236 -15.10 -2.90 -2.35
C PRO A 236 -14.40 -4.21 -2.00
N GLU A 237 -14.12 -5.06 -2.99
CA GLU A 237 -13.39 -6.31 -2.83
C GLU A 237 -12.21 -6.32 -3.80
N ALA A 238 -11.00 -6.49 -3.27
CA ALA A 238 -9.83 -6.75 -4.10
C ALA A 238 -9.91 -8.18 -4.65
N PRO A 239 -9.36 -8.46 -5.85
CA PRO A 239 -9.36 -9.81 -6.39
C PRO A 239 -8.67 -10.81 -5.44
N PRO A 240 -9.29 -11.96 -5.14
CA PRO A 240 -8.70 -12.99 -4.27
C PRO A 240 -7.44 -13.58 -4.91
N LEU A 241 -6.29 -13.41 -4.25
CA LEU A 241 -4.98 -13.76 -4.79
C LEU A 241 -4.78 -15.27 -4.97
N GLU A 242 -5.48 -16.08 -4.19
CA GLU A 242 -5.46 -17.55 -4.27
C GLU A 242 -6.25 -18.10 -5.46
N LYS A 243 -7.18 -17.32 -6.02
CA LYS A 243 -8.01 -17.73 -7.16
C LYS A 243 -7.29 -17.54 -8.49
N TYR A 244 -6.42 -16.53 -8.57
CA TYR A 244 -5.80 -16.09 -9.81
C TYR A 244 -4.29 -16.36 -9.79
N ASP A 245 -3.70 -16.62 -10.96
CA ASP A 245 -2.25 -16.78 -11.07
C ASP A 245 -1.56 -15.44 -11.44
N MET A 246 -0.24 -15.36 -11.24
CA MET A 246 0.55 -14.15 -11.49
C MET A 246 0.52 -13.64 -12.94
N LYS A 247 -0.05 -14.38 -13.89
CA LYS A 247 -0.17 -13.98 -15.29
C LYS A 247 -1.49 -13.29 -15.58
N THR A 248 -2.45 -13.31 -14.65
CA THR A 248 -3.75 -12.67 -14.86
C THR A 248 -3.75 -11.22 -14.39
N TRP A 249 -4.70 -10.46 -14.94
CA TRP A 249 -4.92 -9.08 -14.56
C TRP A 249 -5.36 -8.97 -13.10
N GLU A 250 -6.28 -9.84 -12.69
CA GLU A 250 -6.88 -9.89 -11.37
C GLU A 250 -5.83 -10.12 -10.29
N TRP A 251 -4.90 -11.06 -10.48
CA TRP A 251 -3.83 -11.25 -9.52
C TRP A 251 -2.98 -9.99 -9.36
N THR A 252 -2.69 -9.30 -10.47
CA THR A 252 -1.85 -8.10 -10.43
C THR A 252 -2.56 -6.94 -9.73
N VAL A 253 -3.86 -6.73 -10.02
CA VAL A 253 -4.69 -5.73 -9.34
C VAL A 253 -4.78 -6.01 -7.84
N GLY A 254 -5.02 -7.27 -7.46
CA GLY A 254 -5.03 -7.67 -6.05
C GLY A 254 -3.68 -7.44 -5.38
N ARG A 255 -2.58 -7.80 -6.06
CA ARG A 255 -1.22 -7.63 -5.56
C ARG A 255 -0.90 -6.16 -5.31
N GLU A 256 -1.15 -5.30 -6.30
CA GLU A 256 -0.92 -3.86 -6.14
C GLU A 256 -1.77 -3.24 -5.03
N PHE A 257 -3.03 -3.67 -4.90
CA PHE A 257 -3.90 -3.21 -3.81
C PHE A 257 -3.29 -3.51 -2.44
N TYR A 258 -2.88 -4.75 -2.19
CA TYR A 258 -2.32 -5.15 -0.90
C TYR A 258 -0.91 -4.58 -0.66
N ASP A 259 -0.08 -4.46 -1.70
CA ASP A 259 1.24 -3.84 -1.60
C ASP A 259 1.10 -2.36 -1.18
N HIS A 260 0.22 -1.60 -1.82
CA HIS A 260 -0.01 -0.19 -1.48
C HIS A 260 -0.72 0.00 -0.12
N ALA A 261 -1.62 -0.92 0.24
CA ALA A 261 -2.22 -0.95 1.58
C ALA A 261 -1.14 -1.13 2.67
N ALA A 262 -0.21 -2.06 2.46
CA ALA A 262 0.92 -2.29 3.35
C ALA A 262 1.88 -1.09 3.39
N GLU A 263 2.16 -0.45 2.24
CA GLU A 263 2.98 0.77 2.17
C GLU A 263 2.38 1.91 3.01
N ARG A 264 1.06 2.12 2.95
CA ARG A 264 0.38 3.08 3.81
C ARG A 264 0.53 2.73 5.29
N GLY A 265 0.32 1.46 5.64
CA GLY A 265 0.50 0.98 7.01
C GLY A 265 1.92 1.23 7.52
N ALA A 266 2.92 0.94 6.69
CA ALA A 266 4.33 1.18 7.02
C ALA A 266 4.64 2.67 7.22
N TYR A 267 4.16 3.54 6.33
CA TYR A 267 4.40 4.98 6.43
C TYR A 267 3.71 5.59 7.67
N LEU A 268 2.46 5.18 7.97
CA LEU A 268 1.76 5.56 9.20
C LEU A 268 2.57 5.18 10.44
N LEU A 269 3.09 3.95 10.47
CA LEU A 269 3.86 3.44 11.58
C LEU A 269 5.17 4.22 11.76
N GLU A 270 5.97 4.33 10.70
CA GLU A 270 7.28 4.98 10.74
C GLU A 270 7.17 6.45 11.15
N LYS A 271 6.37 7.24 10.41
CA LYS A 271 6.23 8.68 10.68
C LYS A 271 5.42 8.97 11.93
N GLY A 272 4.39 8.17 12.22
CA GLY A 272 3.60 8.31 13.44
C GLY A 272 4.44 8.08 14.69
N ILE A 273 5.31 7.08 14.71
CA ILE A 273 6.20 6.81 15.86
C ILE A 273 7.25 7.92 16.01
N GLU A 274 7.85 8.36 14.90
CA GLU A 274 8.91 9.37 14.85
C GLU A 274 8.40 10.73 15.37
N LEU A 275 7.27 11.19 14.83
CA LEU A 275 6.74 12.53 15.10
C LEU A 275 6.02 12.60 16.45
N PHE A 276 5.27 11.56 16.81
CA PHE A 276 4.47 11.52 18.03
C PHE A 276 5.16 10.69 19.13
N ASN A 277 6.13 11.31 19.79
CA ASN A 277 6.97 10.66 20.79
C ASN A 277 6.94 11.31 22.19
N THR A 278 6.03 12.27 22.41
CA THR A 278 5.82 12.91 23.72
C THR A 278 4.50 12.46 24.37
N PRO A 279 4.33 12.60 25.69
CA PRO A 279 3.06 12.27 26.36
C PRO A 279 1.84 12.98 25.78
N GLU A 280 1.99 14.24 25.36
CA GLU A 280 0.90 15.06 24.79
C GLU A 280 0.47 14.55 23.41
N THR A 281 1.38 13.93 22.67
CA THR A 281 1.13 13.39 21.33
C THR A 281 0.80 11.90 21.34
N ALA A 282 0.75 11.27 22.51
CA ALA A 282 0.46 9.84 22.65
C ALA A 282 -0.86 9.39 21.99
N PRO A 283 -1.97 10.17 22.00
CA PRO A 283 -3.19 9.80 21.29
C PRO A 283 -3.01 9.72 19.77
N ALA A 284 -2.26 10.65 19.17
CA ALA A 284 -1.98 10.64 17.73
C ALA A 284 -1.06 9.48 17.35
N LYS A 285 -0.09 9.17 18.20
CA LYS A 285 0.76 7.97 18.06
C LYS A 285 -0.08 6.69 18.09
N MET A 286 -1.01 6.60 19.04
CA MET A 286 -1.92 5.47 19.19
C MET A 286 -2.77 5.30 17.94
N GLN A 287 -3.35 6.39 17.42
CA GLN A 287 -4.14 6.37 16.19
C GLN A 287 -3.36 5.81 15.00
N ALA A 288 -2.15 6.35 14.75
CA ALA A 288 -1.30 5.89 13.66
C ALA A 288 -0.92 4.41 13.80
N ALA A 289 -0.63 3.95 15.02
CA ALA A 289 -0.29 2.55 15.27
C ALA A 289 -1.48 1.60 15.07
N VAL A 290 -2.68 1.97 15.55
CA VAL A 290 -3.91 1.18 15.36
C VAL A 290 -4.27 1.09 13.88
N GLU A 291 -4.17 2.20 13.16
CA GLU A 291 -4.48 2.23 11.75
C GLU A 291 -3.45 1.45 10.92
N ALA A 292 -2.16 1.58 11.22
CA ALA A 292 -1.12 0.75 10.61
C ALA A 292 -1.34 -0.74 10.85
N ALA A 293 -1.60 -1.13 12.11
CA ALA A 293 -1.94 -2.49 12.47
C ALA A 293 -3.13 -3.01 11.66
N THR A 294 -4.15 -2.18 11.47
CA THR A 294 -5.35 -2.55 10.71
C THR A 294 -5.02 -2.96 9.27
N TRP A 295 -4.22 -2.17 8.57
CA TRP A 295 -3.79 -2.50 7.22
C TRP A 295 -2.98 -3.78 7.16
N PHE A 296 -2.06 -3.95 8.09
CA PHE A 296 -1.24 -5.15 8.17
C PHE A 296 -2.07 -6.41 8.46
N GLU A 297 -3.09 -6.33 9.31
CA GLU A 297 -3.97 -7.48 9.58
C GLU A 297 -4.84 -7.85 8.38
N VAL A 298 -5.34 -6.86 7.63
CA VAL A 298 -6.07 -7.12 6.38
C VAL A 298 -5.15 -7.83 5.38
N CYS A 299 -3.94 -7.29 5.18
CA CYS A 299 -2.99 -7.90 4.26
C CYS A 299 -2.59 -9.31 4.71
N GLU A 300 -2.33 -9.53 6.01
CA GLU A 300 -2.06 -10.86 6.58
C GLU A 300 -3.21 -11.86 6.38
N ALA A 301 -4.45 -11.37 6.35
CA ALA A 301 -5.63 -12.20 6.16
C ALA A 301 -5.87 -12.60 4.70
N GLN A 302 -5.49 -11.75 3.74
CA GLN A 302 -5.88 -11.88 2.34
C GLN A 302 -4.71 -12.17 1.39
N ASP A 303 -3.47 -11.90 1.81
CA ASP A 303 -2.28 -12.15 1.00
C ASP A 303 -1.60 -13.46 1.41
N PRO A 304 -1.70 -14.54 0.61
CA PRO A 304 -1.01 -15.79 0.92
C PRO A 304 0.52 -15.65 0.92
N ASP A 305 1.05 -14.66 0.18
CA ASP A 305 2.49 -14.37 0.11
C ASP A 305 2.90 -13.23 1.04
N TYR A 306 2.11 -12.99 2.10
CA TYR A 306 2.30 -11.85 3.00
C TYR A 306 3.76 -11.71 3.45
N ALA A 307 4.32 -10.54 3.13
CA ALA A 307 5.74 -10.30 3.21
C ALA A 307 6.24 -10.33 4.67
N THR A 308 7.37 -10.98 4.89
CA THR A 308 7.96 -11.16 6.23
C THR A 308 8.19 -9.84 6.97
N HIS A 309 8.57 -8.78 6.26
CA HIS A 309 8.78 -7.47 6.89
C HIS A 309 7.47 -6.81 7.37
N ASN A 310 6.33 -7.16 6.78
CA ASN A 310 5.03 -6.65 7.21
C ASN A 310 4.55 -7.31 8.51
N LEU A 311 4.87 -8.59 8.75
CA LEU A 311 4.65 -9.23 10.07
C LEU A 311 5.48 -8.57 11.17
N LYS A 312 6.72 -8.21 10.87
CA LYS A 312 7.56 -7.41 11.78
C LYS A 312 6.87 -6.09 12.10
N ASN A 313 6.42 -5.36 11.08
CA ASN A 313 5.77 -4.06 11.24
C ASN A 313 4.43 -4.18 12.01
N LEU A 314 3.65 -5.23 11.78
CA LEU A 314 2.44 -5.53 12.53
C LEU A 314 2.75 -5.67 14.03
N GLY A 315 3.71 -6.50 14.41
CA GLY A 315 4.06 -6.64 15.82
C GLY A 315 4.69 -5.36 16.40
N LEU A 316 5.43 -4.57 15.61
CA LEU A 316 5.93 -3.26 16.05
C LEU A 316 4.76 -2.29 16.34
N ALA A 317 3.75 -2.24 15.47
CA ALA A 317 2.53 -1.46 15.71
C ALA A 317 1.85 -1.89 17.02
N MET A 318 1.72 -3.20 17.26
CA MET A 318 1.15 -3.74 18.49
C MET A 318 1.97 -3.37 19.74
N VAL A 319 3.32 -3.38 19.67
CA VAL A 319 4.17 -2.90 20.77
C VAL A 319 3.88 -1.44 21.10
N HIS A 320 3.70 -0.61 20.07
CA HIS A 320 3.39 0.80 20.28
C HIS A 320 1.99 1.02 20.87
N ILE A 321 1.01 0.19 20.50
CA ILE A 321 -0.32 0.17 21.12
C ILE A 321 -0.24 -0.23 22.60
N VAL A 322 0.58 -1.23 22.97
CA VAL A 322 0.75 -1.60 24.39
C VAL A 322 1.39 -0.47 25.20
N LYS A 323 2.33 0.28 24.60
CA LYS A 323 3.07 1.37 25.26
C LYS A 323 2.24 2.62 25.55
N THR A 324 1.09 2.81 24.90
CA THR A 324 0.19 3.94 25.15
C THR A 324 -0.70 3.74 26.39
N GLN A 325 -0.46 2.66 27.16
CA GLN A 325 -1.08 2.38 28.46
C GLN A 325 -2.62 2.30 28.44
N GLY A 326 -3.20 1.86 27.33
CA GLY A 326 -4.66 1.72 27.22
C GLY A 326 -5.37 3.07 27.08
N GLN A 327 -4.73 4.07 26.47
CA GLN A 327 -5.49 5.18 25.88
C GLN A 327 -6.25 4.66 24.65
N ALA A 328 -7.51 5.06 24.50
CA ALA A 328 -8.27 4.74 23.30
C ALA A 328 -7.62 5.43 22.10
N PRO A 329 -7.60 4.81 20.91
CA PRO A 329 -7.44 5.62 19.72
C PRO A 329 -8.57 6.68 19.70
N PRO A 330 -8.28 7.94 19.33
CA PRO A 330 -9.33 8.92 19.07
C PRO A 330 -10.32 8.34 18.05
N ASN A 331 -11.63 8.57 18.26
CA ASN A 331 -12.66 8.28 17.25
C ASN A 331 -12.49 9.26 16.08
N GLY A 332 -11.57 8.93 15.16
CA GLY A 332 -11.40 9.68 13.91
C GLY A 332 -12.55 9.38 12.94
N PRO A 333 -13.05 10.36 12.18
CA PRO A 333 -14.12 10.16 11.21
C PRO A 333 -13.76 9.21 10.06
N HIS A 334 -12.46 9.03 9.76
CA HIS A 334 -11.98 8.17 8.67
C HIS A 334 -11.51 6.78 9.14
N THR A 335 -11.30 6.59 10.44
CA THR A 335 -10.95 5.28 10.98
C THR A 335 -12.14 4.32 10.96
N SER A 336 -13.39 4.81 11.07
CA SER A 336 -14.57 3.93 11.19
C SER A 336 -14.89 3.16 9.90
N THR A 337 -14.89 3.80 8.72
CA THR A 337 -15.21 3.13 7.45
C THR A 337 -14.13 2.13 7.05
N LEU A 338 -12.86 2.48 7.25
CA LEU A 338 -11.74 1.56 6.99
C LEU A 338 -11.73 0.38 7.98
N LEU A 339 -11.91 0.64 9.28
CA LEU A 339 -11.99 -0.42 10.29
C LEU A 339 -13.22 -1.31 10.09
N GLU A 340 -14.34 -0.75 9.64
CA GLU A 340 -15.54 -1.52 9.30
C GLU A 340 -15.33 -2.38 8.06
N TRP A 341 -14.73 -1.82 7.01
CA TRP A 341 -14.35 -2.57 5.82
C TRP A 341 -13.38 -3.70 6.19
N ALA A 342 -12.29 -3.40 6.89
CA ALA A 342 -11.30 -4.37 7.36
C ALA A 342 -11.95 -5.48 8.22
N ALA A 343 -12.83 -5.11 9.15
CA ALA A 343 -13.51 -6.05 10.03
C ALA A 343 -14.52 -6.95 9.31
N ASN A 344 -15.18 -6.45 8.27
CA ASN A 344 -16.06 -7.30 7.45
C ASN A 344 -15.21 -8.31 6.65
N HIS A 345 -14.10 -7.87 6.07
CA HIS A 345 -13.23 -8.71 5.24
C HIS A 345 -12.44 -9.76 6.03
N THR A 346 -12.06 -9.50 7.29
CA THR A 346 -11.41 -10.53 8.11
C THR A 346 -12.39 -11.52 8.75
N ARG A 347 -13.65 -11.11 8.99
CA ARG A 347 -14.70 -11.99 9.54
C ARG A 347 -15.07 -13.12 8.58
N GLU A 348 -15.10 -12.85 7.28
CA GLU A 348 -15.42 -13.85 6.25
C GLU A 348 -14.42 -15.01 6.23
N GLN A 349 -13.19 -14.78 6.71
CA GLN A 349 -12.13 -15.79 6.84
C GLN A 349 -12.11 -16.49 8.20
N GLY A 350 -13.14 -16.30 9.04
CA GLY A 350 -13.23 -16.91 10.37
C GLY A 350 -12.21 -16.37 11.38
N ARG A 351 -11.58 -15.21 11.10
CA ARG A 351 -10.70 -14.52 12.04
C ARG A 351 -11.50 -13.50 12.86
N ASP A 352 -11.07 -13.24 14.09
CA ASP A 352 -11.63 -12.15 14.88
C ASP A 352 -11.48 -10.82 14.11
N PRO A 353 -12.54 -10.01 14.02
CA PRO A 353 -12.52 -8.78 13.23
C PRO A 353 -11.45 -7.83 13.73
N VAL A 354 -10.82 -7.09 12.80
CA VAL A 354 -9.90 -5.96 13.10
C VAL A 354 -10.65 -4.74 13.65
N LYS A 355 -11.76 -4.95 14.36
CA LYS A 355 -12.48 -3.87 15.05
C LYS A 355 -11.75 -3.42 16.31
N GLY A 356 -10.70 -4.15 16.70
CA GLY A 356 -10.15 -4.06 18.04
C GLY A 356 -11.23 -4.30 19.10
N PRO A 357 -10.89 -4.21 20.38
CA PRO A 357 -11.88 -4.27 21.43
C PRO A 357 -12.71 -2.99 21.53
N ALA A 358 -14.00 -3.15 21.81
CA ALA A 358 -14.92 -2.02 22.02
C ALA A 358 -14.57 -1.18 23.26
N ALA A 359 -13.94 -1.79 24.26
CA ALA A 359 -13.50 -1.11 25.47
C ALA A 359 -12.02 -0.74 25.40
N VAL A 360 -11.74 0.51 25.74
CA VAL A 360 -10.40 1.10 25.88
C VAL A 360 -9.46 0.24 26.74
N SER A 361 -9.99 -0.32 27.83
CA SER A 361 -9.26 -1.17 28.77
C SER A 361 -8.76 -2.48 28.18
N GLN A 362 -9.33 -2.95 27.06
CA GLN A 362 -9.00 -4.23 26.44
C GLN A 362 -7.95 -4.13 25.33
N TRP A 363 -7.62 -2.91 24.86
CA TRP A 363 -6.65 -2.70 23.77
C TRP A 363 -5.27 -3.24 24.10
N LYS A 364 -4.86 -3.15 25.37
CA LYS A 364 -3.58 -3.68 25.84
C LYS A 364 -3.52 -5.20 25.68
N ASP A 365 -4.57 -5.92 26.09
CA ASP A 365 -4.60 -7.37 26.04
C ASP A 365 -4.71 -7.86 24.59
N TYR A 366 -5.57 -7.22 23.80
CA TYR A 366 -5.68 -7.49 22.36
C TYR A 366 -4.33 -7.30 21.65
N ALA A 367 -3.68 -6.14 21.85
CA ALA A 367 -2.39 -5.88 21.22
C ALA A 367 -1.29 -6.82 21.73
N ALA A 368 -1.33 -7.23 23.01
CA ALA A 368 -0.40 -8.22 23.53
C ALA A 368 -0.56 -9.61 22.88
N GLU A 369 -1.80 -10.07 22.66
CA GLU A 369 -2.04 -11.35 21.96
C GLU A 369 -1.66 -11.27 20.48
N ARG A 370 -2.03 -10.18 19.79
CA ARG A 370 -1.67 -9.99 18.38
C ARG A 370 -0.18 -9.79 18.17
N PHE A 371 0.51 -9.11 19.10
CA PHE A 371 1.97 -9.06 19.15
C PHE A 371 2.59 -10.46 19.18
N LYS A 372 2.08 -11.35 20.04
CA LYS A 372 2.59 -12.72 20.15
C LYS A 372 2.41 -13.49 18.85
N SER A 373 1.25 -13.39 18.21
CA SER A 373 0.99 -14.02 16.92
C SER A 373 1.95 -13.48 15.85
N ALA A 374 1.92 -12.17 15.60
CA ALA A 374 2.63 -11.56 14.48
C ALA A 374 4.15 -11.76 14.57
N TRP A 375 4.75 -11.58 15.75
CA TRP A 375 6.19 -11.82 15.92
C TRP A 375 6.54 -13.30 16.03
N GLY A 376 5.65 -14.15 16.55
CA GLY A 376 5.81 -15.60 16.47
C GLY A 376 5.89 -16.07 15.01
N ASP A 377 4.97 -15.61 14.18
CA ASP A 377 4.89 -15.93 12.75
C ASP A 377 6.08 -15.34 11.98
N PHE A 378 6.49 -14.10 12.28
CA PHE A 378 7.73 -13.53 11.76
C PHE A 378 8.93 -14.41 12.08
N LEU A 379 9.12 -14.80 13.35
CA LEU A 379 10.28 -15.60 13.78
C LEU A 379 10.28 -17.01 13.19
N ALA A 380 9.10 -17.54 12.86
CA ALA A 380 8.93 -18.85 12.22
C ALA A 380 9.26 -18.82 10.72
N LYS A 381 9.18 -17.68 10.03
CA LYS A 381 9.47 -17.60 8.60
C LYS A 381 10.96 -17.85 8.31
N PRO A 382 11.31 -18.72 7.33
CA PRO A 382 12.71 -19.06 7.03
C PRO A 382 13.58 -17.86 6.66
N ASN A 383 13.03 -16.89 5.95
CA ASN A 383 13.75 -15.70 5.50
C ASN A 383 13.90 -14.62 6.58
N ALA A 384 13.23 -14.74 7.74
CA ALA A 384 13.29 -13.73 8.80
C ALA A 384 14.70 -13.56 9.39
N LYS A 385 15.52 -14.63 9.38
CA LYS A 385 16.91 -14.59 9.87
C LYS A 385 17.83 -13.66 9.09
N ALA A 386 17.45 -13.28 7.87
CA ALA A 386 18.19 -12.32 7.07
C ALA A 386 17.86 -10.86 7.43
N ASP A 387 16.81 -10.62 8.22
CA ASP A 387 16.45 -9.27 8.66
C ASP A 387 17.43 -8.77 9.74
N PRO A 388 18.02 -7.56 9.58
CA PRO A 388 18.97 -7.02 10.56
C PRO A 388 18.42 -6.89 11.99
N SER A 389 17.10 -6.82 12.15
CA SER A 389 16.43 -6.71 13.45
C SER A 389 16.05 -8.04 14.09
N TYR A 390 16.32 -9.18 13.44
CA TYR A 390 15.86 -10.51 13.86
C TYR A 390 16.25 -10.84 15.33
N GLU A 391 17.53 -10.73 15.68
CA GLU A 391 17.99 -11.08 17.04
C GLU A 391 17.41 -10.15 18.11
N SER A 392 17.23 -8.86 17.78
CA SER A 392 16.60 -7.91 18.70
C SER A 392 15.12 -8.25 18.94
N ILE A 393 14.38 -8.53 17.87
CA ILE A 393 12.97 -8.94 17.92
C ILE A 393 12.82 -10.24 18.71
N LYS A 394 13.68 -11.23 18.42
CA LYS A 394 13.69 -12.52 19.12
C LYS A 394 13.91 -12.36 20.61
N GLY A 395 14.90 -11.56 21.02
CA GLY A 395 15.18 -11.30 22.44
C GLY A 395 14.01 -10.64 23.17
N ILE A 396 13.35 -9.66 22.54
CA ILE A 396 12.16 -9.00 23.10
C ILE A 396 11.00 -10.00 23.20
N TYR A 397 10.75 -10.78 22.14
CA TYR A 397 9.69 -11.77 22.10
C TYR A 397 9.85 -12.83 23.21
N GLU A 398 11.05 -13.41 23.33
CA GLU A 398 11.35 -14.42 24.35
C GLU A 398 11.19 -13.85 25.78
N SER A 399 11.64 -12.62 26.01
CA SER A 399 11.48 -11.94 27.30
C SER A 399 10.01 -11.76 27.67
N VAL A 400 9.17 -11.27 26.73
CA VAL A 400 7.72 -11.09 26.95
C VAL A 400 7.06 -12.45 27.24
N MET A 401 7.40 -13.49 26.46
CA MET A 401 6.81 -14.83 26.65
C MET A 401 7.23 -15.49 27.97
N GLN A 402 8.44 -15.22 28.47
CA GLN A 402 8.89 -15.68 29.78
C GLN A 402 8.15 -14.96 30.91
N SER A 403 7.96 -13.63 30.82
CA SER A 403 7.22 -12.86 31.83
C SER A 403 5.75 -13.31 31.95
N VAL A 404 5.10 -13.64 30.83
CA VAL A 404 3.73 -14.18 30.82
C VAL A 404 3.65 -15.54 31.53
N LYS A 405 4.61 -16.44 31.27
CA LYS A 405 4.67 -17.75 31.92
C LYS A 405 4.90 -17.64 33.44
N ALA A 406 5.78 -16.73 33.86
CA ALA A 406 6.07 -16.50 35.28
C ALA A 406 4.87 -15.91 36.03
N GLY A 407 4.12 -14.98 35.42
CA GLY A 407 2.90 -14.41 36.00
C GLY A 407 1.77 -15.43 36.15
N GLY A 408 1.60 -16.33 35.17
CA GLY A 408 0.60 -17.40 35.24
C GLY A 408 0.92 -18.45 36.32
N ALA A 409 2.21 -18.78 36.53
CA ALA A 409 2.63 -19.71 37.57
C ALA A 409 2.40 -19.17 38.99
N ALA A 410 2.55 -17.85 39.21
CA ALA A 410 2.32 -17.22 40.50
C ALA A 410 0.81 -17.14 40.86
N GLN A 411 -0.08 -16.94 39.88
CA GLN A 411 -1.53 -16.97 40.12
C GLN A 411 -2.09 -18.37 40.34
N GLY A 412 -1.46 -19.41 39.78
CA GLY A 412 -1.87 -20.81 39.97
C GLY A 412 -1.57 -21.40 41.37
N GLN A 413 -0.67 -20.79 42.14
CA GLN A 413 -0.33 -21.26 43.50
C GLN A 413 -1.15 -20.60 44.63
N GLY A 414 -1.98 -19.59 44.33
CA GLY A 414 -2.81 -18.90 45.33
C GLY A 414 -4.21 -19.49 45.55
N GLY A 415 -4.65 -20.46 44.75
CA GLY A 415 -6.04 -20.98 44.74
C GLY A 415 -6.30 -22.26 45.54
N ALA A 416 -5.28 -22.88 46.15
CA ALA A 416 -5.39 -24.20 46.79
C ALA A 416 -5.33 -24.17 48.33
N GLY A 417 -5.70 -23.05 48.95
CA GLY A 417 -5.70 -22.89 50.42
C GLY A 417 -6.99 -22.28 50.94
N GLY A 418 -8.10 -23.02 50.89
CA GLY A 418 -9.41 -22.51 51.33
C GLY A 418 -10.55 -23.52 51.27
N ALA A 419 -10.36 -24.72 51.81
CA ALA A 419 -11.46 -25.60 52.22
C ALA A 419 -11.00 -26.43 53.42
N GLY A 420 -11.35 -25.93 54.60
CA GLY A 420 -11.24 -26.59 55.90
C GLY A 420 -12.47 -26.21 56.71
#